data_AF-A0A4Z2D351-F1
#
_entry.id   AF-A0A4Z2D351-F1
#
_cell.length_a   1.000
_cell.length_b   1.000
_cell.length_c   1.000
_cell.angle_alpha   90.00
_cell.angle_beta   90.00
_cell.angle_gamma   90.00
#
_symmetry.space_group_name_H-M   'P 1'
#
loop_
_entity.id
_entity.type
_entity.pdbx_description
1 polymer ?
#
loop_
_entity_poly.entity_id
_entity_poly.type
_entity_poly.pdbx_seq_one_letter_code
_entity_poly.pdbx_strand_id
1 'polypeptide(L)'
;MEQKIDLRRREIADMCQQLGLAPFLPERGLTSSELMRSLDEKAEELIQQKSARCERYCWLRSKILHLNTLLGGDILLDISKQKLDTDFHTAFPPITRFIKQSNGTVHNDNNDDDDKKNHLDGHESLDPSLISSIQTLPDQISIEKLAKIHEELQSIYTPLAVQHTALRDDIARVAADICYQPQSDQEAEILTIVGLKHLCKNGNTISTPGVVRRANDDRVACVTPTSIRSENSEVTTNGLDNHDTYEPVVNKEILRWLTDWRLRLVKEKARLVGTCEELRAYLLQMWKRLDKPELEQKEFLEAHSGYKPETLEALQEEVDRCQQMKWENMQTYVTRLQNEAIRLASLCCLDEKIIQLPNESDKHDPEVLVNHLETILEQLNQTYYLYRPVYECIAVYDSNWKQLIDVEARLKDPSIFSNRGGILLKTEKEKKRLLKEVERTEKEALSAIEQYELKSSSQFILSNGKTFTEHIQDRWNNYKTLKDTSKSRRSIIPNSNNNTNSPVINNTSSNTTRPTSANLMGSPVAHT
;
A
#
# COMPACT_ATOMS: atom_id res chain seq x y z
N MET A 1 15.71 79.29 -34.92
CA MET A 1 16.39 77.99 -34.71
C MET A 1 16.89 77.88 -33.28
N GLU A 2 17.61 78.88 -32.78
CA GLU A 2 18.09 78.96 -31.38
C GLU A 2 16.99 78.77 -30.32
N GLN A 3 15.84 79.44 -30.45
CA GLN A 3 14.71 79.24 -29.53
C GLN A 3 14.24 77.78 -29.42
N LYS A 4 14.30 77.02 -30.53
CA LYS A 4 13.94 75.59 -30.55
C LYS A 4 15.02 74.75 -29.85
N ILE A 5 16.29 75.11 -30.02
CA ILE A 5 17.43 74.46 -29.37
C ILE A 5 17.35 74.66 -27.85
N ASP A 6 17.03 75.87 -27.40
CA ASP A 6 16.89 76.18 -25.97
C ASP A 6 15.69 75.50 -25.33
N LEU A 7 14.58 75.37 -26.07
CA LEU A 7 13.42 74.59 -25.63
C LEU A 7 13.78 73.12 -25.45
N ARG A 8 14.43 72.50 -26.46
CA ARG A 8 14.88 71.10 -26.39
C ARG A 8 15.90 70.86 -25.28
N ARG A 9 16.85 71.76 -25.07
CA ARG A 9 17.80 71.69 -23.94
C ARG A 9 17.08 71.69 -22.60
N ARG A 10 16.04 72.51 -22.46
CA ARG A 10 15.21 72.55 -21.24
C ARG A 10 14.44 71.25 -21.04
N GLU A 11 13.84 70.71 -22.09
CA GLU A 11 13.13 69.42 -22.06
C GLU A 11 14.07 68.26 -21.68
N ILE A 12 15.28 68.21 -22.25
CA ILE A 12 16.28 67.20 -21.92
C ILE A 12 16.77 67.35 -20.49
N ALA A 13 17.03 68.58 -20.04
CA ALA A 13 17.44 68.83 -18.65
C ALA A 13 16.38 68.37 -17.64
N ASP A 14 15.09 68.63 -17.94
CA ASP A 14 13.96 68.17 -17.14
C ASP A 14 13.86 66.62 -17.15
N MET A 15 13.98 65.97 -18.31
CA MET A 15 13.99 64.50 -18.39
C MET A 15 15.19 63.88 -17.66
N CYS A 16 16.39 64.47 -17.77
CA CYS A 16 17.57 64.04 -17.02
C CYS A 16 17.32 64.18 -15.50
N GLN A 17 16.74 65.29 -15.06
CA GLN A 17 16.38 65.51 -13.66
C GLN A 17 15.36 64.47 -13.16
N GLN A 18 14.30 64.22 -13.93
CA GLN A 18 13.27 63.22 -13.59
C GLN A 18 13.81 61.78 -13.57
N LEU A 19 14.81 61.46 -14.39
CA LEU A 19 15.43 60.13 -14.38
C LEU A 19 16.56 59.99 -13.34
N GLY A 20 17.01 61.09 -12.74
CA GLY A 20 18.17 61.13 -11.84
C GLY A 20 19.51 61.01 -12.58
N LEU A 21 19.56 61.39 -13.86
CA LEU A 21 20.74 61.33 -14.71
C LEU A 21 21.51 62.66 -14.70
N ALA A 22 22.81 62.60 -15.01
CA ALA A 22 23.63 63.78 -15.17
C ALA A 22 23.09 64.68 -16.33
N PRO A 23 23.21 66.01 -16.22
CA PRO A 23 22.81 66.93 -17.29
C PRO A 23 23.52 66.60 -18.61
N PHE A 24 22.76 66.51 -19.70
CA PHE A 24 23.33 66.25 -21.02
C PHE A 24 24.10 67.47 -21.55
N LEU A 25 25.34 67.25 -21.98
CA LEU A 25 26.21 68.25 -22.58
C LEU A 25 26.59 67.81 -24.00
N PRO A 26 26.03 68.44 -25.05
CA PRO A 26 26.38 68.16 -26.44
C PRO A 26 27.85 68.49 -26.76
N GLU A 27 28.39 67.87 -27.81
CA GLU A 27 29.76 68.13 -28.29
C GLU A 27 29.96 69.61 -28.71
N ARG A 28 31.16 70.14 -28.47
CA ARG A 28 31.48 71.54 -28.80
C ARG A 28 31.80 71.66 -30.30
N GLY A 29 31.30 72.73 -30.93
CA GLY A 29 31.60 73.04 -32.34
C GLY A 29 30.59 72.53 -33.37
N LEU A 30 29.46 71.96 -32.93
CA LEU A 30 28.35 71.54 -33.81
C LEU A 30 27.69 72.74 -34.49
N THR A 31 27.30 72.58 -35.76
CA THR A 31 26.40 73.53 -36.42
C THR A 31 25.02 73.50 -35.76
N SER A 32 24.22 74.56 -35.92
CA SER A 32 22.88 74.61 -35.31
C SER A 32 21.96 73.45 -35.73
N SER A 33 22.15 72.87 -36.93
CA SER A 33 21.40 71.71 -37.40
C SER A 33 21.90 70.39 -36.79
N GLU A 34 23.21 70.22 -36.65
CA GLU A 34 23.80 69.03 -36.02
C GLU A 34 23.54 69.00 -34.51
N LEU A 35 23.59 70.17 -33.86
CA LEU A 35 23.22 70.32 -32.46
C LEU A 35 21.74 69.97 -32.21
N MET A 36 20.84 70.41 -33.10
CA MET A 36 19.43 70.03 -32.98
C MET A 36 19.23 68.52 -33.13
N ARG A 37 19.87 67.89 -34.13
CA ARG A 37 19.82 66.43 -34.32
C ARG A 37 20.32 65.67 -33.09
N SER A 38 21.45 66.08 -32.52
CA SER A 38 22.00 65.46 -31.30
C SER A 38 21.07 65.62 -30.09
N LEU A 39 20.40 66.77 -29.96
CA LEU A 39 19.40 67.00 -28.91
C LEU A 39 18.14 66.14 -29.14
N ASP A 40 17.67 66.02 -30.37
CA ASP A 40 16.51 65.17 -30.70
C ASP A 40 16.81 63.68 -30.48
N GLU A 41 17.98 63.18 -30.88
CA GLU A 41 18.46 61.82 -30.61
C GLU A 41 18.51 61.54 -29.10
N LYS A 42 19.07 62.49 -28.31
CA LYS A 42 19.12 62.32 -26.85
C LYS A 42 17.74 62.39 -26.22
N ALA A 43 16.84 63.23 -26.73
CA ALA A 43 15.47 63.29 -26.25
C ALA A 43 14.73 61.97 -26.48
N GLU A 44 14.92 61.35 -27.65
CA GLU A 44 14.35 60.03 -27.98
C GLU A 44 14.88 58.92 -27.07
N GLU A 45 16.19 58.89 -26.81
CA GLU A 45 16.80 57.95 -25.86
C GLU A 45 16.22 58.11 -24.45
N LEU A 46 16.07 59.34 -23.97
CA LEU A 46 15.51 59.61 -22.65
C LEU A 46 14.04 59.19 -22.58
N ILE A 47 13.23 59.48 -23.62
CA ILE A 47 11.83 59.03 -23.71
C ILE A 47 11.74 57.50 -23.64
N GLN A 48 12.61 56.79 -24.36
CA GLN A 48 12.66 55.32 -24.32
C GLN A 48 13.01 54.80 -22.92
N GLN A 49 13.97 55.42 -22.23
CA GLN A 49 14.30 55.05 -20.84
C GLN A 49 13.14 55.31 -19.87
N LYS A 50 12.40 56.42 -20.04
CA LYS A 50 11.18 56.69 -19.25
C LYS A 50 10.12 55.60 -19.52
N SER A 51 9.92 55.22 -20.79
CA SER A 51 8.99 54.13 -21.19
C SER A 51 9.32 52.83 -20.47
N ALA A 52 10.56 52.37 -20.63
CA ALA A 52 11.01 51.11 -20.07
C ALA A 52 10.89 51.08 -18.54
N ARG A 53 11.16 52.22 -17.87
CA ARG A 53 11.01 52.36 -16.42
C ARG A 53 9.54 52.24 -15.99
N CYS A 54 8.63 52.91 -16.69
CA CYS A 54 7.20 52.81 -16.43
C CYS A 54 6.65 51.41 -16.69
N GLU A 55 7.01 50.80 -17.82
CA GLU A 55 6.62 49.43 -18.17
C GLU A 55 7.10 48.43 -17.11
N ARG A 56 8.36 48.55 -16.68
CA ARG A 56 8.92 47.68 -15.63
C ARG A 56 8.18 47.82 -14.31
N TYR A 57 7.85 49.06 -13.92
CA TYR A 57 7.08 49.34 -12.73
C TYR A 57 5.66 48.74 -12.80
N CYS A 58 4.94 48.99 -13.90
CA CYS A 58 3.59 48.45 -14.12
C CYS A 58 3.60 46.91 -14.08
N TRP A 59 4.56 46.29 -14.77
CA TRP A 59 4.72 44.83 -14.76
C TRP A 59 4.95 44.28 -13.35
N LEU A 60 5.87 44.88 -12.58
CA LEU A 60 6.16 44.45 -11.21
C LEU A 60 4.94 44.58 -10.31
N ARG A 61 4.23 45.71 -10.40
CA ARG A 61 3.01 45.96 -9.65
C ARG A 61 1.95 44.90 -9.93
N SER A 62 1.66 44.64 -11.21
CA SER A 62 0.66 43.65 -11.61
C SER A 62 1.05 42.25 -11.14
N LYS A 63 2.31 41.84 -11.27
CA LYS A 63 2.78 40.53 -10.81
C LYS A 63 2.74 40.36 -9.30
N ILE A 64 3.11 41.40 -8.54
CA ILE A 64 3.03 41.37 -7.07
C ILE A 64 1.58 41.26 -6.59
N LEU A 65 0.67 42.03 -7.19
CA LEU A 65 -0.77 41.96 -6.86
C LEU A 65 -1.34 40.57 -7.19
N HIS A 66 -0.97 40.00 -8.33
CA HIS A 66 -1.37 38.65 -8.72
C HIS A 66 -0.87 37.59 -7.74
N LEU A 67 0.43 37.60 -7.40
CA LEU A 67 1.02 36.68 -6.42
C LEU A 67 0.38 36.85 -5.03
N ASN A 68 0.03 38.07 -4.65
CA ASN A 68 -0.67 38.32 -3.38
C ASN A 68 -2.05 37.68 -3.36
N THR A 69 -2.81 37.78 -4.45
CA THR A 69 -4.10 37.10 -4.59
C THR A 69 -3.93 35.58 -4.52
N LEU A 70 -2.91 35.02 -5.18
CA LEU A 70 -2.64 33.58 -5.16
C LEU A 70 -2.22 33.06 -3.77
N LEU A 71 -1.56 33.88 -2.96
CA LEU A 71 -1.12 33.55 -1.61
C LEU A 71 -2.16 33.84 -0.51
N GLY A 72 -3.33 34.37 -0.86
CA GLY A 72 -4.41 34.66 0.08
C GLY A 72 -4.33 36.03 0.77
N GLY A 73 -3.53 36.97 0.27
CA GLY A 73 -3.57 38.39 0.65
C GLY A 73 -2.77 38.83 1.88
N ASP A 74 -2.48 37.92 2.82
CA ASP A 74 -1.89 38.26 4.13
C ASP A 74 -0.36 38.42 4.09
N ILE A 75 0.31 37.68 3.21
CA ILE A 75 1.79 37.58 3.18
C ILE A 75 2.45 38.88 2.72
N LEU A 76 1.79 39.62 1.81
CA LEU A 76 2.30 40.90 1.33
C LEU A 76 2.33 41.98 2.42
N LEU A 77 1.38 41.96 3.36
CA LEU A 77 1.36 42.91 4.48
C LEU A 77 2.56 42.72 5.41
N ASP A 78 2.95 41.48 5.66
CA ASP A 78 4.07 41.16 6.55
C ASP A 78 5.42 41.49 5.91
N ILE A 79 5.59 41.22 4.60
CA ILE A 79 6.79 41.59 3.85
C ILE A 79 6.90 43.12 3.74
N SER A 80 5.78 43.81 3.52
CA SER A 80 5.76 45.28 3.41
C SER A 80 6.13 45.96 4.72
N LYS A 81 5.62 45.48 5.87
CA LYS A 81 5.95 46.00 7.21
C LYS A 81 7.42 45.87 7.60
N GLN A 82 8.13 44.87 7.06
CA GLN A 82 9.55 44.64 7.39
C GLN A 82 10.52 45.43 6.52
N LYS A 83 10.13 45.84 5.30
CA LYS A 83 11.06 46.38 4.29
C LYS A 83 10.66 47.73 3.69
N LEU A 84 9.43 48.19 3.90
CA LEU A 84 8.99 49.55 3.57
C LEU A 84 8.42 50.23 4.82
N ASP A 85 8.98 51.37 5.16
CA ASP A 85 8.51 52.26 6.23
C ASP A 85 7.17 52.97 5.88
N THR A 86 6.36 52.39 4.99
CA THR A 86 5.21 53.06 4.35
C THR A 86 4.09 52.08 3.98
N ASP A 87 2.86 52.50 4.24
CA ASP A 87 1.62 51.79 3.91
C ASP A 87 1.51 51.48 2.40
N PHE A 88 1.55 50.20 2.06
CA PHE A 88 1.58 49.68 0.68
C PHE A 88 0.38 50.13 -0.18
N HIS A 89 -0.75 50.42 0.46
CA HIS A 89 -1.98 50.89 -0.20
C HIS A 89 -2.04 52.40 -0.47
N THR A 90 -1.21 53.22 0.19
CA THR A 90 -1.23 54.69 0.04
C THR A 90 -0.03 55.24 -0.73
N ALA A 91 1.06 54.47 -0.88
CA ALA A 91 2.33 54.95 -1.45
C ALA A 91 2.64 54.51 -2.90
N PHE A 92 1.79 53.73 -3.56
CA PHE A 92 1.92 53.47 -5.00
C PHE A 92 0.79 54.15 -5.78
N PRO A 93 0.89 55.47 -6.03
CA PRO A 93 -0.07 56.15 -6.87
C PRO A 93 -0.10 55.46 -8.25
N PRO A 94 -1.29 55.28 -8.86
CA PRO A 94 -1.36 54.97 -10.28
C PRO A 94 -0.54 56.03 -11.04
N ILE A 95 0.01 55.70 -12.21
CA ILE A 95 0.67 56.70 -13.05
C ILE A 95 -0.41 57.71 -13.46
N THR A 96 -0.55 58.80 -12.70
CA THR A 96 -1.62 59.78 -12.93
C THR A 96 -1.24 60.66 -14.11
N ARG A 97 -2.03 60.56 -15.18
CA ARG A 97 -1.95 61.38 -16.38
C ARG A 97 -2.59 62.75 -16.12
N PHE A 98 -1.93 63.85 -16.48
CA PHE A 98 -2.64 65.13 -16.65
C PHE A 98 -3.33 65.15 -18.02
N ILE A 99 -4.67 65.18 -18.02
CA ILE A 99 -5.44 65.64 -19.18
C ILE A 99 -5.30 67.17 -19.18
N LYS A 100 -4.67 67.75 -20.21
CA LYS A 100 -4.66 69.20 -20.42
C LYS A 100 -6.11 69.68 -20.50
N GLN A 101 -6.55 70.48 -19.53
CA GLN A 101 -7.79 71.24 -19.65
C GLN A 101 -7.62 72.29 -20.75
N SER A 102 -8.19 72.03 -21.92
CA SER A 102 -8.46 73.07 -22.92
C SER A 102 -9.84 73.67 -22.64
N ASN A 103 -9.87 74.97 -22.39
CA ASN A 103 -11.06 75.80 -22.25
C ASN A 103 -12.10 75.55 -23.37
N GLY A 104 -13.38 75.40 -23.00
CA GLY A 104 -14.48 75.38 -23.97
C GLY A 104 -15.85 75.01 -23.39
N THR A 105 -16.55 76.03 -22.89
CA THR A 105 -18.02 76.25 -22.94
C THR A 105 -18.99 75.18 -22.41
N VAL A 106 -19.73 75.62 -21.39
CA VAL A 106 -20.94 75.03 -20.79
C VAL A 106 -22.05 74.78 -21.83
N HIS A 107 -22.56 73.55 -21.88
CA HIS A 107 -24.00 73.32 -21.97
C HIS A 107 -24.40 72.03 -21.26
N ASN A 108 -25.38 72.16 -20.36
CA ASN A 108 -26.15 71.09 -19.74
C ASN A 108 -26.91 70.32 -20.82
N ASP A 109 -26.95 68.99 -20.70
CA ASP A 109 -28.22 68.29 -20.52
C ASP A 109 -27.97 66.92 -19.91
N ASN A 110 -28.68 66.68 -18.81
CA ASN A 110 -28.72 65.40 -18.09
C ASN A 110 -29.54 64.41 -18.90
N ASN A 111 -29.02 63.20 -19.10
CA ASN A 111 -29.79 61.96 -18.99
C ASN A 111 -28.87 60.74 -19.01
N ASP A 112 -29.29 59.77 -18.20
CA ASP A 112 -29.09 58.33 -18.25
C ASP A 112 -27.80 57.70 -17.66
N ASP A 113 -28.06 57.04 -16.54
CA ASP A 113 -27.43 55.86 -15.94
C ASP A 113 -26.49 55.06 -16.87
N ASP A 114 -25.25 54.87 -16.41
CA ASP A 114 -24.55 53.60 -16.64
C ASP A 114 -23.40 53.40 -15.63
N ASP A 115 -23.63 52.43 -14.75
CA ASP A 115 -22.66 51.80 -13.87
C ASP A 115 -21.55 51.12 -14.70
N LYS A 116 -20.35 51.72 -14.76
CA LYS A 116 -19.14 51.02 -15.21
C LYS A 116 -18.02 51.10 -14.19
N LYS A 117 -17.93 50.03 -13.41
CA LYS A 117 -16.70 49.58 -12.73
C LYS A 117 -15.56 49.53 -13.75
N ASN A 118 -14.58 50.42 -13.60
CA ASN A 118 -13.30 50.36 -14.32
C ASN A 118 -12.49 49.15 -13.83
N HIS A 119 -12.67 48.01 -14.49
CA HIS A 119 -11.73 46.90 -14.47
C HIS A 119 -10.75 47.14 -15.63
N LEU A 120 -9.58 47.71 -15.36
CA LEU A 120 -8.48 47.75 -16.32
C LEU A 120 -7.56 46.55 -16.04
N ASP A 121 -7.98 45.39 -16.51
CA ASP A 121 -7.05 44.30 -16.86
C ASP A 121 -6.71 44.46 -18.34
N GLY A 122 -5.47 44.81 -18.63
CA GLY A 122 -5.02 44.99 -20.00
C GLY A 122 -3.61 45.53 -20.05
N HIS A 123 -2.77 44.81 -20.78
CA HIS A 123 -1.38 45.14 -21.08
C HIS A 123 -1.34 46.47 -21.88
N GLU A 124 -1.46 47.63 -21.20
CA GLU A 124 -1.33 48.93 -21.86
C GLU A 124 0.15 49.17 -22.18
N SER A 125 0.55 48.89 -23.42
CA SER A 125 1.75 49.51 -23.99
C SER A 125 1.53 51.02 -23.97
N LEU A 126 2.32 51.73 -23.17
CA LEU A 126 2.22 53.18 -23.06
C LEU A 126 2.63 53.81 -24.40
N ASP A 127 1.70 54.47 -25.07
CA ASP A 127 1.92 55.19 -26.33
C ASP A 127 3.04 56.24 -26.15
N PRO A 128 4.10 56.28 -27.00
CA PRO A 128 5.27 57.16 -26.85
C PRO A 128 4.93 58.65 -26.68
N SER A 129 3.80 59.08 -27.26
CA SER A 129 3.28 60.45 -27.14
C SER A 129 2.75 60.82 -25.74
N LEU A 130 2.47 59.81 -24.90
CA LEU A 130 1.90 59.96 -23.55
C LEU A 130 2.99 60.01 -22.46
N ILE A 131 4.17 59.48 -22.77
CA ILE A 131 5.32 59.36 -21.85
C ILE A 131 5.92 60.73 -21.51
N SER A 132 5.80 61.69 -22.43
CA SER A 132 6.23 63.08 -22.19
C SER A 132 5.39 63.81 -21.14
N SER A 133 4.19 63.29 -20.82
CA SER A 133 3.23 63.91 -19.89
C SER A 133 3.25 63.27 -18.48
N ILE A 134 4.11 62.28 -18.25
CA ILE A 134 4.27 61.61 -16.95
C ILE A 134 5.18 62.47 -16.08
N GLN A 135 4.61 63.05 -15.01
CA GLN A 135 5.29 64.00 -14.12
C GLN A 135 6.00 63.33 -12.93
N THR A 136 5.55 62.15 -12.49
CA THR A 136 6.14 61.41 -11.37
C THR A 136 6.63 60.04 -11.85
N LEU A 137 7.91 59.95 -12.17
CA LEU A 137 8.56 58.67 -12.43
C LEU A 137 8.92 57.99 -11.11
N PRO A 138 8.66 56.68 -10.96
CA PRO A 138 9.19 55.93 -9.83
C PRO A 138 10.72 55.95 -9.84
N ASP A 139 11.33 56.25 -8.69
CA ASP A 139 12.79 56.21 -8.54
C ASP A 139 13.35 54.82 -8.84
N GLN A 140 14.59 54.74 -9.34
CA GLN A 140 15.28 53.47 -9.60
C GLN A 140 15.29 52.55 -8.37
N ILE A 141 15.54 53.15 -7.21
CA ILE A 141 15.62 52.48 -5.91
C ILE A 141 14.26 51.83 -5.57
N SER A 142 13.15 52.50 -5.90
CA SER A 142 11.80 52.00 -5.64
C SER A 142 11.46 50.81 -6.54
N ILE A 143 11.92 50.82 -7.79
CA ILE A 143 11.76 49.69 -8.73
C ILE A 143 12.60 48.49 -8.29
N GLU A 144 13.82 48.71 -7.82
CA GLU A 144 14.68 47.64 -7.26
C GLU A 144 14.08 47.03 -5.98
N LYS A 145 13.49 47.85 -5.11
CA LYS A 145 12.73 47.37 -3.94
C LYS A 145 11.54 46.50 -4.35
N LEU A 146 10.76 46.93 -5.34
CA LEU A 146 9.64 46.14 -5.89
C LEU A 146 10.12 44.83 -6.52
N ALA A 147 11.22 44.84 -7.25
CA ALA A 147 11.81 43.64 -7.82
C ALA A 147 12.19 42.61 -6.75
N LYS A 148 12.78 43.07 -5.63
CA LYS A 148 13.10 42.21 -4.48
C LYS A 148 11.85 41.62 -3.82
N ILE A 149 10.77 42.40 -3.68
CA ILE A 149 9.49 41.92 -3.13
C ILE A 149 8.87 40.87 -4.05
N HIS A 150 8.86 41.12 -5.35
CA HIS A 150 8.39 40.16 -6.34
C HIS A 150 9.18 38.84 -6.27
N GLU A 151 10.51 38.90 -6.21
CA GLU A 151 11.37 37.72 -6.08
C GLU A 151 11.09 36.94 -4.79
N GLU A 152 10.90 37.63 -3.67
CA GLU A 152 10.57 37.01 -2.38
C GLU A 152 9.20 36.33 -2.38
N LEU A 153 8.17 37.01 -2.91
CA LEU A 153 6.83 36.43 -3.06
C LEU A 153 6.85 35.23 -4.02
N GLN A 154 7.59 35.32 -5.12
CA GLN A 154 7.75 34.23 -6.06
C GLN A 154 8.48 33.04 -5.41
N SER A 155 9.50 33.30 -4.59
CA SER A 155 10.25 32.29 -3.84
C SER A 155 9.37 31.56 -2.82
N ILE A 156 8.37 32.24 -2.24
CA ILE A 156 7.37 31.62 -1.36
C ILE A 156 6.31 30.87 -2.18
N TYR A 157 5.75 31.48 -3.22
CA TYR A 157 4.66 30.90 -4.01
C TYR A 157 5.08 29.62 -4.74
N THR A 158 6.24 29.62 -5.39
CA THR A 158 6.70 28.51 -6.25
C THR A 158 6.72 27.15 -5.52
N PRO A 159 7.38 26.98 -4.35
CA PRO A 159 7.37 25.70 -3.65
C PRO A 159 5.97 25.30 -3.15
N LEU A 160 5.14 26.28 -2.77
CA LEU A 160 3.76 26.06 -2.35
C LEU A 160 2.89 25.53 -3.51
N ALA A 161 3.03 26.11 -4.71
CA ALA A 161 2.33 25.66 -5.92
C ALA A 161 2.77 24.26 -6.36
N VAL A 162 4.07 23.95 -6.26
CA VAL A 162 4.58 22.60 -6.51
C VAL A 162 4.00 21.60 -5.50
N GLN A 163 3.96 21.94 -4.21
CA GLN A 163 3.35 21.09 -3.19
C GLN A 163 1.86 20.85 -3.44
N HIS A 164 1.11 21.89 -3.77
CA HIS A 164 -0.31 21.80 -4.09
C HIS A 164 -0.55 20.85 -5.27
N THR A 165 0.23 21.00 -6.34
CA THR A 165 0.15 20.14 -7.53
C THR A 165 0.47 18.68 -7.19
N ALA A 166 1.55 18.44 -6.46
CA ALA A 166 1.93 17.10 -6.03
C ALA A 166 0.86 16.42 -5.16
N LEU A 167 0.23 17.17 -4.23
CA LEU A 167 -0.88 16.67 -3.42
C LEU A 167 -2.09 16.28 -4.27
N ARG A 168 -2.45 17.12 -5.26
CA ARG A 168 -3.56 16.83 -6.17
C ARG A 168 -3.31 15.59 -7.02
N ASP A 169 -2.10 15.43 -7.55
CA ASP A 169 -1.72 14.26 -8.34
C ASP A 169 -1.75 12.98 -7.51
N ASP A 170 -1.23 13.05 -6.26
CA ASP A 170 -1.32 11.95 -5.30
C ASP A 170 -2.77 11.59 -4.96
N ILE A 171 -3.62 12.59 -4.68
CA ILE A 171 -5.05 12.41 -4.39
C ILE A 171 -5.75 11.74 -5.57
N ALA A 172 -5.52 12.23 -6.79
CA ALA A 172 -6.11 11.68 -7.99
C ALA A 172 -5.70 10.22 -8.22
N ARG A 173 -4.41 9.91 -8.01
CA ARG A 173 -3.88 8.54 -8.11
C ARG A 173 -4.55 7.61 -7.11
N VAL A 174 -4.60 8.00 -5.83
CA VAL A 174 -5.21 7.15 -4.77
C VAL A 174 -6.71 7.04 -4.98
N ALA A 175 -7.40 8.12 -5.33
CA ALA A 175 -8.84 8.12 -5.59
C ALA A 175 -9.20 7.21 -6.77
N ALA A 176 -8.44 7.24 -7.87
CA ALA A 176 -8.65 6.34 -9.00
C ALA A 176 -8.39 4.87 -8.64
N ASP A 177 -7.34 4.61 -7.85
CA ASP A 177 -6.96 3.28 -7.39
C ASP A 177 -8.04 2.61 -6.52
N ILE A 178 -8.68 3.37 -5.63
CA ILE A 178 -9.76 2.85 -4.77
C ILE A 178 -11.17 3.08 -5.33
N CYS A 179 -11.30 3.63 -6.54
CA CYS A 179 -12.58 4.07 -7.11
C CYS A 179 -13.40 4.96 -6.13
N TYR A 180 -12.71 5.92 -5.50
CA TYR A 180 -13.28 6.78 -4.46
C TYR A 180 -14.48 7.58 -4.95
N GLN A 181 -15.53 7.66 -4.13
CA GLN A 181 -16.67 8.53 -4.37
C GLN A 181 -16.52 9.82 -3.52
N PRO A 182 -16.58 11.01 -4.13
CA PRO A 182 -16.44 12.28 -3.41
C PRO A 182 -17.56 12.46 -2.40
N GLN A 183 -17.20 12.92 -1.19
CA GLN A 183 -18.15 13.13 -0.08
C GLN A 183 -18.60 14.60 0.04
N SER A 184 -18.01 15.49 -0.76
CA SER A 184 -18.28 16.93 -0.76
C SER A 184 -18.16 17.48 -2.18
N ASP A 185 -18.91 18.54 -2.47
CA ASP A 185 -18.83 19.27 -3.74
C ASP A 185 -17.41 19.76 -4.05
N GLN A 186 -16.66 20.17 -3.01
CA GLN A 186 -15.27 20.60 -3.14
C GLN A 186 -14.34 19.46 -3.60
N GLU A 187 -14.58 18.23 -3.12
CA GLU A 187 -13.84 17.04 -3.56
C GLU A 187 -14.19 16.69 -5.02
N ALA A 188 -15.49 16.75 -5.35
CA ALA A 188 -15.99 16.46 -6.69
C ALA A 188 -15.47 17.46 -7.74
N GLU A 189 -15.37 18.75 -7.39
CA GLU A 189 -14.79 19.78 -8.23
C GLU A 189 -13.31 19.49 -8.53
N ILE A 190 -12.50 19.21 -7.49
CA ILE A 190 -11.07 18.93 -7.68
C ILE A 190 -10.84 17.67 -8.50
N LEU A 191 -11.60 16.59 -8.25
CA LEU A 191 -11.53 15.38 -9.05
C LEU A 191 -11.95 15.64 -10.51
N THR A 192 -12.92 16.53 -10.75
CA THR A 192 -13.30 16.94 -12.10
C THR A 192 -12.18 17.70 -12.81
N ILE A 193 -11.51 18.63 -12.11
CA ILE A 193 -10.36 19.38 -12.67
C ILE A 193 -9.21 18.44 -13.04
N VAL A 194 -9.00 17.35 -12.28
CA VAL A 194 -7.96 16.33 -12.59
C VAL A 194 -8.45 15.27 -13.58
N GLY A 195 -9.61 15.46 -14.23
CA GLY A 195 -10.11 14.56 -15.27
C GLY A 195 -10.79 13.28 -14.74
N LEU A 196 -11.03 13.17 -13.44
CA LEU A 196 -11.69 12.03 -12.78
C LEU A 196 -13.21 12.23 -12.60
N LYS A 197 -13.85 12.95 -13.52
CA LYS A 197 -15.31 13.22 -13.49
C LYS A 197 -16.18 11.95 -13.42
N HIS A 198 -15.68 10.81 -13.90
CA HIS A 198 -16.41 9.54 -13.87
C HIS A 198 -16.63 9.01 -12.44
N LEU A 199 -15.74 9.35 -11.49
CA LEU A 199 -15.89 8.98 -10.08
C LEU A 199 -17.04 9.74 -9.39
N CYS A 200 -17.46 10.87 -9.95
CA CYS A 200 -18.52 11.71 -9.40
C CYS A 200 -19.95 11.23 -9.79
N LYS A 201 -20.10 10.18 -10.60
CA LYS A 201 -21.38 9.83 -11.25
C LYS A 201 -22.23 8.76 -10.55
N ASN A 202 -21.86 8.27 -9.38
CA ASN A 202 -22.64 7.23 -8.68
C ASN A 202 -23.30 7.72 -7.38
N GLY A 203 -23.73 8.99 -7.35
CA GLY A 203 -24.54 9.52 -6.26
C GLY A 203 -25.98 9.02 -6.31
N ASN A 204 -26.20 7.76 -5.92
CA ASN A 204 -27.44 7.28 -5.31
C ASN A 204 -27.32 5.79 -4.94
N THR A 205 -26.68 5.50 -3.81
CA THR A 205 -27.14 4.53 -2.79
C THR A 205 -26.17 4.62 -1.62
N ILE A 206 -26.46 5.47 -0.64
CA ILE A 206 -25.89 5.31 0.70
C ILE A 206 -26.53 4.03 1.26
N SER A 207 -25.87 2.89 1.07
CA SER A 207 -26.18 1.67 1.82
C SER A 207 -25.48 1.77 3.16
N THR A 208 -26.28 2.05 4.19
CA THR A 208 -25.88 1.99 5.60
C THR A 208 -25.34 0.58 5.92
N PRO A 209 -24.15 0.43 6.54
CA PRO A 209 -23.69 -0.87 7.01
C PRO A 209 -24.61 -1.35 8.16
N GLY A 210 -25.15 -2.57 8.06
CA GLY A 210 -25.77 -3.27 9.20
C GLY A 210 -27.28 -3.50 9.18
N VAL A 211 -27.99 -3.30 8.06
CA VAL A 211 -29.41 -3.70 7.97
C VAL A 211 -29.55 -4.99 7.16
N VAL A 212 -29.81 -6.08 7.89
CA VAL A 212 -30.25 -7.37 7.32
C VAL A 212 -31.53 -7.13 6.51
N ARG A 213 -31.47 -7.35 5.19
CA ARG A 213 -32.69 -7.47 4.37
C ARG A 213 -32.92 -8.93 4.07
N ARG A 214 -34.04 -9.46 4.59
CA ARG A 214 -34.60 -10.75 4.17
C ARG A 214 -34.90 -10.68 2.67
N ALA A 215 -34.48 -11.73 1.97
CA ALA A 215 -34.84 -11.99 0.59
C ALA A 215 -36.36 -12.03 0.44
N ASN A 216 -36.89 -11.30 -0.54
CA ASN A 216 -38.11 -11.70 -1.22
C ASN A 216 -37.79 -11.85 -2.71
N ASP A 217 -38.20 -13.03 -3.16
CA ASP A 217 -38.19 -13.61 -4.49
C ASP A 217 -38.77 -12.63 -5.53
N ASP A 218 -38.06 -12.40 -6.64
CA ASP A 218 -38.67 -12.27 -7.96
C ASP A 218 -37.65 -12.44 -9.07
N ARG A 219 -37.83 -13.56 -9.78
CA ARG A 219 -37.15 -13.98 -11.01
C ARG A 219 -37.44 -13.02 -12.17
N VAL A 220 -36.41 -12.47 -12.82
CA VAL A 220 -36.49 -12.13 -14.26
C VAL A 220 -35.15 -12.40 -14.96
N ALA A 221 -35.27 -12.92 -16.17
CA ALA A 221 -34.32 -13.67 -16.96
C ALA A 221 -33.05 -12.95 -17.43
N CYS A 222 -32.01 -13.76 -17.56
CA CYS A 222 -30.80 -13.57 -18.34
C CYS A 222 -31.13 -13.25 -19.81
N VAL A 223 -30.64 -12.13 -20.35
CA VAL A 223 -30.57 -11.88 -21.79
C VAL A 223 -29.20 -11.26 -22.10
N THR A 224 -28.42 -12.01 -22.88
CA THR A 224 -27.17 -11.60 -23.54
C THR A 224 -27.38 -10.41 -24.49
N PRO A 225 -26.40 -9.49 -24.66
CA PRO A 225 -26.36 -8.66 -25.86
C PRO A 225 -25.20 -9.08 -26.78
N THR A 226 -25.58 -9.54 -27.98
CA THR A 226 -24.74 -9.59 -29.17
C THR A 226 -24.85 -8.26 -29.92
N SER A 227 -23.70 -7.65 -30.22
CA SER A 227 -23.37 -6.80 -31.38
C SER A 227 -24.41 -5.80 -31.94
N ILE A 228 -24.17 -4.50 -31.73
CA ILE A 228 -24.43 -3.38 -32.69
C ILE A 228 -23.36 -2.29 -32.40
N ARG A 229 -22.28 -2.25 -33.19
CA ARG A 229 -22.01 -1.39 -34.36
C ARG A 229 -21.52 0.03 -34.00
N SER A 230 -20.24 0.25 -34.33
CA SER A 230 -19.54 1.53 -34.37
C SER A 230 -20.25 2.58 -35.22
N GLU A 231 -20.31 3.80 -34.70
CA GLU A 231 -20.37 5.02 -35.50
C GLU A 231 -19.18 5.90 -35.14
N ASN A 232 -18.26 6.01 -36.10
CA ASN A 232 -17.21 7.01 -36.13
C ASN A 232 -17.85 8.38 -36.38
N SER A 233 -17.62 9.35 -35.50
CA SER A 233 -17.67 10.76 -35.87
C SER A 233 -16.27 11.33 -35.73
N GLU A 234 -15.64 11.48 -36.89
CA GLU A 234 -14.47 12.31 -37.12
C GLU A 234 -14.81 13.76 -36.72
N VAL A 235 -14.10 14.31 -35.73
CA VAL A 235 -14.00 15.76 -35.53
C VAL A 235 -12.53 16.11 -35.47
N THR A 236 -12.04 16.47 -36.66
CA THR A 236 -11.01 17.47 -36.96
C THR A 236 -10.08 17.88 -35.82
N THR A 237 -8.85 17.41 -35.93
CA THR A 237 -7.66 18.04 -35.36
C THR A 237 -7.50 19.46 -35.90
N ASN A 238 -7.89 20.45 -35.11
CA ASN A 238 -7.44 21.83 -35.29
C ASN A 238 -6.75 22.25 -33.99
N GLY A 239 -5.44 22.47 -34.10
CA GLY A 239 -4.60 22.83 -32.99
C GLY A 239 -4.91 24.21 -32.43
N LEU A 240 -4.67 24.34 -31.13
CA LEU A 240 -4.09 25.53 -30.52
C LEU A 240 -3.55 25.08 -29.16
N ASP A 241 -2.23 24.90 -29.13
CA ASP A 241 -1.43 24.93 -27.93
C ASP A 241 -1.77 26.19 -27.15
N ASN A 242 -2.51 26.03 -26.06
CA ASN A 242 -2.51 26.90 -24.89
C ASN A 242 -2.86 25.98 -23.72
N HIS A 243 -1.84 25.27 -23.24
CA HIS A 243 -1.86 24.76 -21.88
C HIS A 243 -1.91 25.99 -20.97
N ASP A 244 -3.11 26.48 -20.66
CA ASP A 244 -3.35 27.36 -19.53
C ASP A 244 -2.65 26.71 -18.36
N THR A 245 -1.52 27.30 -17.97
CA THR A 245 -0.76 26.84 -16.82
C THR A 245 -1.65 27.19 -15.63
N TYR A 246 -2.45 26.23 -15.18
CA TYR A 246 -3.33 26.40 -14.03
C TYR A 246 -2.46 26.83 -12.85
N GLU A 247 -2.51 28.12 -12.51
CA GLU A 247 -1.81 28.68 -11.36
C GLU A 247 -2.72 28.52 -10.15
N PRO A 248 -2.43 27.56 -9.24
CA PRO A 248 -3.28 27.32 -8.10
C PRO A 248 -3.22 28.50 -7.13
N VAL A 249 -4.37 28.84 -6.55
CA VAL A 249 -4.42 29.62 -5.32
C VAL A 249 -3.89 28.72 -4.20
N VAL A 250 -2.78 29.12 -3.58
CA VAL A 250 -2.13 28.33 -2.54
C VAL A 250 -2.17 29.08 -1.23
N ASN A 251 -3.28 28.92 -0.52
CA ASN A 251 -3.37 29.33 0.87
C ASN A 251 -3.01 28.15 1.79
N LYS A 252 -2.46 28.45 2.97
CA LYS A 252 -2.10 27.48 4.00
C LYS A 252 -3.28 26.58 4.39
N GLU A 253 -4.49 27.12 4.39
CA GLU A 253 -5.71 26.36 4.69
C GLU A 253 -6.04 25.31 3.63
N ILE A 254 -5.88 25.66 2.34
CA ILE A 254 -6.10 24.76 1.19
C ILE A 254 -5.09 23.62 1.24
N LEU A 255 -3.81 23.92 1.46
CA LEU A 255 -2.76 22.91 1.59
C LEU A 255 -3.01 21.96 2.76
N ARG A 256 -3.44 22.48 3.91
CA ARG A 256 -3.81 21.66 5.07
C ARG A 256 -4.98 20.75 4.72
N TRP A 257 -6.03 21.29 4.12
CA TRP A 257 -7.19 20.52 3.71
C TRP A 257 -6.85 19.42 2.69
N LEU A 258 -6.02 19.70 1.68
CA LEU A 258 -5.53 18.70 0.73
C LEU A 258 -4.69 17.62 1.43
N THR A 259 -3.84 18.00 2.37
CA THR A 259 -3.04 17.06 3.15
C THR A 259 -3.93 16.13 3.98
N ASP A 260 -4.94 16.68 4.65
CA ASP A 260 -5.90 15.93 5.45
C ASP A 260 -6.77 15.01 4.56
N TRP A 261 -7.18 15.49 3.39
CA TRP A 261 -7.92 14.67 2.42
C TRP A 261 -7.08 13.52 1.86
N ARG A 262 -5.83 13.79 1.46
CA ARG A 262 -4.88 12.73 1.07
C ARG A 262 -4.74 11.68 2.17
N LEU A 263 -4.59 12.12 3.43
CA LEU A 263 -4.50 11.21 4.57
C LEU A 263 -5.77 10.36 4.73
N ARG A 264 -6.96 10.96 4.57
CA ARG A 264 -8.24 10.23 4.59
C ARG A 264 -8.29 9.15 3.50
N LEU A 265 -7.89 9.48 2.27
CA LEU A 265 -7.88 8.51 1.17
C LEU A 265 -6.90 7.36 1.40
N VAL A 266 -5.72 7.65 1.94
CA VAL A 266 -4.73 6.60 2.28
C VAL A 266 -5.26 5.69 3.39
N LYS A 267 -5.91 6.25 4.42
CA LYS A 267 -6.57 5.46 5.46
C LYS A 267 -7.68 4.60 4.90
N GLU A 268 -8.49 5.14 4.00
CA GLU A 268 -9.57 4.40 3.37
C GLU A 268 -9.05 3.26 2.49
N LYS A 269 -7.97 3.51 1.72
CA LYS A 269 -7.27 2.45 1.00
C LYS A 269 -6.80 1.34 1.94
N ALA A 270 -6.13 1.70 3.04
CA ALA A 270 -5.65 0.73 4.01
C ALA A 270 -6.80 -0.08 4.64
N ARG A 271 -7.92 0.58 4.94
CA ARG A 271 -9.15 -0.07 5.42
C ARG A 271 -9.69 -1.07 4.40
N LEU A 272 -9.83 -0.67 3.13
CA LEU A 272 -10.32 -1.56 2.06
C LEU A 272 -9.43 -2.79 1.87
N VAL A 273 -8.11 -2.59 1.82
CA VAL A 273 -7.12 -3.67 1.72
C VAL A 273 -7.27 -4.63 2.89
N GLY A 274 -7.24 -4.12 4.13
CA GLY A 274 -7.36 -4.93 5.34
C GLY A 274 -8.68 -5.71 5.39
N THR A 275 -9.82 -5.04 5.17
CA THR A 275 -11.13 -5.70 5.19
C THR A 275 -11.25 -6.77 4.10
N CYS A 276 -10.76 -6.52 2.87
CA CYS A 276 -10.81 -7.53 1.82
C CYS A 276 -9.91 -8.73 2.14
N GLU A 277 -8.73 -8.52 2.72
CA GLU A 277 -7.84 -9.60 3.17
C GLU A 277 -8.48 -10.43 4.29
N GLU A 278 -9.09 -9.77 5.29
CA GLU A 278 -9.85 -10.42 6.37
C GLU A 278 -11.01 -11.25 5.83
N LEU A 279 -11.81 -10.70 4.92
CA LEU A 279 -12.93 -11.42 4.29
C LEU A 279 -12.46 -12.63 3.49
N ARG A 280 -11.35 -12.52 2.74
CA ARG A 280 -10.77 -13.68 2.04
C ARG A 280 -10.27 -14.77 2.99
N ALA A 281 -9.61 -14.37 4.08
CA ALA A 281 -9.14 -15.32 5.10
C ALA A 281 -10.33 -16.05 5.74
N TYR A 282 -11.38 -15.31 6.08
CA TYR A 282 -12.64 -15.86 6.59
C TYR A 282 -13.31 -16.80 5.58
N LEU A 283 -13.42 -16.40 4.31
CA LEU A 283 -13.98 -17.24 3.24
C LEU A 283 -13.21 -18.53 3.05
N LEU A 284 -11.87 -18.49 3.05
CA LEU A 284 -11.03 -19.68 2.96
C LEU A 284 -11.28 -20.66 4.13
N GLN A 285 -11.46 -20.15 5.33
CA GLN A 285 -11.81 -20.98 6.50
C GLN A 285 -13.22 -21.56 6.35
N MET A 286 -14.19 -20.74 5.95
CA MET A 286 -15.58 -21.15 5.79
C MET A 286 -15.74 -22.18 4.66
N TRP A 287 -15.10 -21.98 3.52
CA TRP A 287 -15.11 -22.91 2.38
C TRP A 287 -14.51 -24.27 2.73
N LYS A 288 -13.44 -24.31 3.53
CA LYS A 288 -12.91 -25.59 4.07
C LYS A 288 -13.94 -26.33 4.91
N ARG A 289 -14.68 -25.62 5.76
CA ARG A 289 -15.73 -26.22 6.58
C ARG A 289 -16.97 -26.61 5.78
N LEU A 290 -17.22 -25.95 4.66
CA LEU A 290 -18.33 -26.26 3.75
C LEU A 290 -17.97 -27.31 2.68
N ASP A 291 -16.71 -27.76 2.59
CA ASP A 291 -16.16 -28.61 1.51
C ASP A 291 -16.42 -28.02 0.11
N LYS A 292 -16.26 -26.71 -0.05
CA LYS A 292 -16.37 -26.07 -1.38
C LYS A 292 -15.22 -26.56 -2.28
N PRO A 293 -15.46 -26.91 -3.55
CA PRO A 293 -14.39 -27.39 -4.45
C PRO A 293 -13.25 -26.38 -4.59
N GLU A 294 -11.99 -26.84 -4.53
CA GLU A 294 -10.81 -25.97 -4.63
C GLU A 294 -10.75 -25.17 -5.93
N LEU A 295 -11.31 -25.71 -7.03
CA LEU A 295 -11.38 -25.02 -8.32
C LEU A 295 -12.24 -23.76 -8.22
N GLU A 296 -13.45 -23.87 -7.67
CA GLU A 296 -14.36 -22.73 -7.48
C GLU A 296 -13.78 -21.69 -6.52
N GLN A 297 -13.04 -22.13 -5.49
CA GLN A 297 -12.35 -21.22 -4.58
C GLN A 297 -11.29 -20.39 -5.33
N LYS A 298 -10.48 -21.03 -6.17
CA LYS A 298 -9.43 -20.35 -6.96
C LYS A 298 -10.03 -19.39 -7.97
N GLU A 299 -11.01 -19.83 -8.75
CA GLU A 299 -11.70 -19.00 -9.74
C GLU A 299 -12.30 -17.74 -9.09
N PHE A 300 -12.93 -17.90 -7.93
CA PHE A 300 -13.49 -16.76 -7.19
C PHE A 300 -12.39 -15.79 -6.69
N LEU A 301 -11.30 -16.31 -6.13
CA LEU A 301 -10.21 -15.46 -5.61
C LEU A 301 -9.46 -14.74 -6.74
N GLU A 302 -9.29 -15.38 -7.89
CA GLU A 302 -8.66 -14.76 -9.07
C GLU A 302 -9.52 -13.63 -9.63
N ALA A 303 -10.83 -13.86 -9.75
CA ALA A 303 -11.80 -12.84 -10.16
C ALA A 303 -11.87 -11.65 -9.17
N HIS A 304 -11.66 -11.90 -7.88
CA HIS A 304 -11.80 -10.94 -6.79
C HIS A 304 -10.49 -10.68 -6.04
N SER A 305 -9.40 -10.47 -6.78
CA SER A 305 -8.05 -10.29 -6.22
C SER A 305 -7.74 -8.86 -5.73
N GLY A 306 -8.55 -7.85 -6.10
CA GLY A 306 -8.35 -6.43 -5.75
C GLY A 306 -9.02 -5.96 -4.45
N TYR A 307 -9.04 -4.66 -4.20
CA TYR A 307 -9.69 -4.05 -3.02
C TYR A 307 -10.70 -2.96 -3.40
N LYS A 308 -11.16 -2.99 -4.66
CA LYS A 308 -12.14 -2.04 -5.14
C LYS A 308 -13.48 -2.27 -4.43
N PRO A 309 -14.36 -1.25 -4.36
CA PRO A 309 -15.69 -1.37 -3.77
C PRO A 309 -16.49 -2.56 -4.34
N GLU A 310 -16.43 -2.80 -5.65
CA GLU A 310 -17.06 -3.95 -6.31
C GLU A 310 -16.52 -5.30 -5.79
N THR A 311 -15.21 -5.38 -5.57
CA THR A 311 -14.57 -6.58 -5.01
C THR A 311 -14.97 -6.80 -3.55
N LEU A 312 -15.03 -5.72 -2.76
CA LEU A 312 -15.48 -5.77 -1.38
C LEU A 312 -16.94 -6.26 -1.28
N GLU A 313 -17.82 -5.74 -2.14
CA GLU A 313 -19.22 -6.15 -2.22
C GLU A 313 -19.35 -7.63 -2.58
N ALA A 314 -18.66 -8.09 -3.64
CA ALA A 314 -18.67 -9.50 -4.01
C ALA A 314 -18.13 -10.44 -2.93
N LEU A 315 -17.10 -10.02 -2.18
CA LEU A 315 -16.59 -10.77 -1.02
C LEU A 315 -17.66 -10.87 0.08
N GLN A 316 -18.37 -9.77 0.35
CA GLN A 316 -19.43 -9.73 1.36
C GLN A 316 -20.62 -10.61 0.97
N GLU A 317 -21.06 -10.54 -0.29
CA GLU A 317 -22.14 -11.38 -0.82
C GLU A 317 -21.79 -12.88 -0.75
N GLU A 318 -20.55 -13.25 -1.06
CA GLU A 318 -20.11 -14.64 -0.96
C GLU A 318 -19.99 -15.09 0.50
N VAL A 319 -19.65 -14.19 1.44
CA VAL A 319 -19.74 -14.48 2.88
C VAL A 319 -21.18 -14.78 3.27
N ASP A 320 -22.13 -13.97 2.85
CA ASP A 320 -23.56 -14.18 3.14
C ASP A 320 -24.07 -15.49 2.53
N ARG A 321 -23.64 -15.80 1.30
CA ARG A 321 -23.91 -17.10 0.64
C ARG A 321 -23.36 -18.27 1.45
N CYS A 322 -22.13 -18.16 1.95
CA CYS A 322 -21.53 -19.20 2.78
C CYS A 322 -22.27 -19.36 4.11
N GLN A 323 -22.72 -18.26 4.73
CA GLN A 323 -23.54 -18.32 5.94
C GLN A 323 -24.88 -19.02 5.67
N GLN A 324 -25.53 -18.73 4.54
CA GLN A 324 -26.76 -19.41 4.14
C GLN A 324 -26.53 -20.92 3.94
N MET A 325 -25.45 -21.31 3.25
CA MET A 325 -25.06 -22.71 3.08
C MET A 325 -24.76 -23.41 4.41
N LYS A 326 -24.17 -22.70 5.38
CA LYS A 326 -23.96 -23.19 6.75
C LYS A 326 -25.30 -23.51 7.43
N TRP A 327 -26.31 -22.66 7.28
CA TRP A 327 -27.65 -22.91 7.83
C TRP A 327 -28.36 -24.10 7.17
N GLU A 328 -28.26 -24.22 5.84
CA GLU A 328 -28.88 -25.32 5.10
C GLU A 328 -28.25 -26.68 5.40
N ASN A 329 -26.93 -26.71 5.63
CA ASN A 329 -26.15 -27.93 5.87
C ASN A 329 -25.61 -28.01 7.32
N MET A 330 -26.35 -27.45 8.27
CA MET A 330 -25.89 -27.23 9.65
C MET A 330 -25.37 -28.51 10.31
N GLN A 331 -26.06 -29.64 10.15
CA GLN A 331 -25.64 -30.90 10.77
C GLN A 331 -24.28 -31.38 10.27
N THR A 332 -24.06 -31.31 8.95
CA THR A 332 -22.77 -31.68 8.33
C THR A 332 -21.67 -30.72 8.76
N TYR A 333 -21.98 -29.42 8.84
CA TYR A 333 -21.06 -28.39 9.31
C TYR A 333 -20.63 -28.63 10.76
N VAL A 334 -21.56 -28.94 11.67
CA VAL A 334 -21.30 -29.31 13.07
C VAL A 334 -20.37 -30.52 13.15
N THR A 335 -20.66 -31.59 12.41
CA THR A 335 -19.81 -32.80 12.42
C THR A 335 -18.38 -32.49 11.95
N ARG A 336 -18.21 -31.62 10.96
CA ARG A 336 -16.88 -31.19 10.52
C ARG A 336 -16.15 -30.37 11.57
N LEU A 337 -16.84 -29.44 12.25
CA LEU A 337 -16.27 -28.69 13.37
C LEU A 337 -15.81 -29.60 14.51
N GLN A 338 -16.61 -30.62 14.86
CA GLN A 338 -16.24 -31.60 15.88
C GLN A 338 -14.96 -32.35 15.49
N ASN A 339 -14.88 -32.84 14.24
CA ASN A 339 -13.70 -33.53 13.74
C ASN A 339 -12.45 -32.63 13.72
N GLU A 340 -12.62 -31.37 13.30
CA GLU A 340 -11.55 -30.37 13.33
C GLU A 340 -11.04 -30.14 14.75
N ALA A 341 -11.97 -29.97 15.71
CA ALA A 341 -11.65 -29.76 17.11
C ALA A 341 -10.94 -30.98 17.74
N ILE A 342 -11.41 -32.20 17.45
CA ILE A 342 -10.78 -33.45 17.93
C ILE A 342 -9.34 -33.55 17.40
N ARG A 343 -9.16 -33.29 16.11
CA ARG A 343 -7.84 -33.32 15.47
C ARG A 343 -6.90 -32.27 16.08
N LEU A 344 -7.38 -31.04 16.30
CA LEU A 344 -6.56 -29.97 16.85
C LEU A 344 -6.26 -30.19 18.34
N ALA A 345 -7.23 -30.66 19.13
CA ALA A 345 -7.03 -31.04 20.52
C ALA A 345 -5.97 -32.16 20.64
N SER A 346 -6.03 -33.17 19.77
CA SER A 346 -5.02 -34.23 19.70
C SER A 346 -3.62 -33.68 19.40
N LEU A 347 -3.53 -32.70 18.49
CA LEU A 347 -2.26 -32.05 18.14
C LEU A 347 -1.70 -31.22 19.31
N CYS A 348 -2.58 -30.63 20.12
CA CYS A 348 -2.23 -29.93 21.36
C CYS A 348 -2.03 -30.87 22.57
N CYS A 349 -2.05 -32.19 22.36
CA CYS A 349 -1.98 -33.20 23.42
C CYS A 349 -3.04 -33.02 24.51
N LEU A 350 -4.24 -32.52 24.18
CA LEU A 350 -5.37 -32.33 25.09
C LEU A 350 -6.39 -33.47 24.97
N ASP A 351 -7.15 -33.71 26.04
CA ASP A 351 -8.26 -34.68 26.05
C ASP A 351 -9.44 -34.14 25.23
N GLU A 352 -10.11 -35.03 24.48
CA GLU A 352 -11.31 -34.73 23.68
C GLU A 352 -12.46 -34.17 24.52
N LYS A 353 -12.44 -34.37 25.85
CA LYS A 353 -13.40 -33.76 26.78
C LYS A 353 -13.48 -32.23 26.66
N ILE A 354 -12.43 -31.56 26.18
CA ILE A 354 -12.45 -30.10 25.97
C ILE A 354 -13.51 -29.66 24.93
N ILE A 355 -14.01 -30.59 24.11
CA ILE A 355 -14.96 -30.35 23.02
C ILE A 355 -16.41 -30.54 23.51
N GLN A 356 -16.58 -31.10 24.70
CA GLN A 356 -17.91 -31.38 25.25
C GLN A 356 -18.51 -30.12 25.86
N LEU A 357 -19.77 -29.87 25.51
CA LEU A 357 -20.57 -28.80 26.11
C LEU A 357 -20.64 -28.99 27.64
N PRO A 358 -20.52 -27.91 28.44
CA PRO A 358 -20.67 -27.97 29.89
C PRO A 358 -22.06 -28.42 30.37
N ASN A 359 -23.09 -28.21 29.54
CA ASN A 359 -24.47 -28.55 29.84
C ASN A 359 -25.01 -29.59 28.85
N GLU A 360 -25.50 -30.71 29.36
CA GLU A 360 -26.04 -31.82 28.56
C GLU A 360 -27.34 -31.44 27.82
N SER A 361 -28.12 -30.51 28.38
CA SER A 361 -29.39 -30.05 27.80
C SER A 361 -29.22 -29.32 26.47
N ASP A 362 -28.07 -28.67 26.27
CA ASP A 362 -27.82 -27.78 25.12
C ASP A 362 -27.19 -28.54 23.94
N LYS A 363 -26.90 -29.84 24.10
CA LYS A 363 -26.26 -30.68 23.08
C LYS A 363 -27.11 -30.91 21.82
N HIS A 364 -28.42 -30.67 21.90
CA HIS A 364 -29.35 -30.85 20.77
C HIS A 364 -29.62 -29.55 20.02
N ASP A 365 -29.14 -28.40 20.49
CA ASP A 365 -29.20 -27.15 19.76
C ASP A 365 -27.96 -27.02 18.86
N PRO A 366 -28.11 -27.11 17.52
CA PRO A 366 -26.98 -27.05 16.62
C PRO A 366 -26.30 -25.68 16.63
N GLU A 367 -27.01 -24.58 16.89
CA GLU A 367 -26.44 -23.24 16.90
C GLU A 367 -25.55 -23.03 18.13
N VAL A 368 -26.01 -23.48 19.30
CA VAL A 368 -25.22 -23.46 20.54
C VAL A 368 -23.96 -24.33 20.38
N LEU A 369 -24.11 -25.51 19.77
CA LEU A 369 -23.00 -26.42 19.54
C LEU A 369 -21.96 -25.83 18.57
N VAL A 370 -22.39 -25.18 17.49
CA VAL A 370 -21.48 -24.48 16.57
C VAL A 370 -20.69 -23.39 17.30
N ASN A 371 -21.37 -22.51 18.03
CA ASN A 371 -20.72 -21.40 18.72
C ASN A 371 -19.70 -21.89 19.76
N HIS A 372 -20.02 -22.97 20.48
CA HIS A 372 -19.11 -23.62 21.41
C HIS A 372 -17.87 -24.18 20.69
N LEU A 373 -18.07 -24.93 19.60
CA LEU A 373 -16.97 -25.54 18.84
C LEU A 373 -16.09 -24.49 18.17
N GLU A 374 -16.66 -23.42 17.61
CA GLU A 374 -15.90 -22.30 17.02
C GLU A 374 -15.06 -21.60 18.11
N THR A 375 -15.61 -21.39 19.30
CA THR A 375 -14.86 -20.83 20.45
C THR A 375 -13.71 -21.73 20.89
N ILE A 376 -13.94 -23.03 21.01
CA ILE A 376 -12.89 -24.00 21.38
C ILE A 376 -11.81 -24.05 20.30
N LEU A 377 -12.18 -24.07 19.03
CA LEU A 377 -11.21 -24.07 17.92
C LEU A 377 -10.32 -22.83 17.96
N GLU A 378 -10.89 -21.66 18.25
CA GLU A 378 -10.12 -20.42 18.42
C GLU A 378 -9.10 -20.55 19.56
N GLN A 379 -9.55 -21.01 20.73
CA GLN A 379 -8.69 -21.23 21.91
C GLN A 379 -7.59 -22.27 21.65
N LEU A 380 -7.95 -23.38 21.00
CA LEU A 380 -7.02 -24.44 20.64
C LEU A 380 -5.98 -23.95 19.62
N ASN A 381 -6.39 -23.18 18.62
CA ASN A 381 -5.47 -22.58 17.65
C ASN A 381 -4.51 -21.62 18.34
N GLN A 382 -5.00 -20.72 19.19
CA GLN A 382 -4.16 -19.79 19.92
C GLN A 382 -3.13 -20.52 20.80
N THR A 383 -3.59 -21.55 21.52
CA THR A 383 -2.72 -22.40 22.35
C THR A 383 -1.68 -23.13 21.50
N TYR A 384 -2.11 -23.71 20.37
CA TYR A 384 -1.22 -24.39 19.42
C TYR A 384 -0.12 -23.47 18.91
N TYR A 385 -0.46 -22.25 18.46
CA TYR A 385 0.52 -21.30 17.94
C TYR A 385 1.48 -20.81 19.02
N LEU A 386 0.99 -20.56 20.24
CA LEU A 386 1.81 -20.09 21.36
C LEU A 386 2.86 -21.13 21.78
N TYR A 387 2.50 -22.42 21.76
CA TYR A 387 3.34 -23.52 22.22
C TYR A 387 3.75 -24.49 21.11
N ARG A 388 3.71 -24.01 19.87
CA ARG A 388 3.98 -24.79 18.64
C ARG A 388 5.26 -25.63 18.70
N PRO A 389 6.41 -25.11 19.17
CA PRO A 389 7.65 -25.89 19.22
C PRO A 389 7.52 -27.16 20.08
N VAL A 390 6.76 -27.11 21.17
CA VAL A 390 6.54 -28.27 22.05
C VAL A 390 5.74 -29.34 21.31
N TYR A 391 4.61 -28.94 20.73
CA TYR A 391 3.72 -29.87 20.02
C TYR A 391 4.39 -30.50 18.80
N GLU A 392 5.17 -29.74 18.03
CA GLU A 392 5.92 -30.26 16.89
C GLU A 392 7.00 -31.28 17.32
N CYS A 393 7.77 -31.01 18.38
CA CYS A 393 8.75 -31.96 18.90
C CYS A 393 8.10 -33.26 19.39
N ILE A 394 6.98 -33.18 20.12
CA ILE A 394 6.24 -34.35 20.59
C ILE A 394 5.71 -35.17 19.40
N ALA A 395 5.14 -34.51 18.39
CA ALA A 395 4.62 -35.17 17.20
C ALA A 395 5.72 -35.90 16.41
N VAL A 396 6.91 -35.31 16.30
CA VAL A 396 8.08 -35.96 15.68
C VAL A 396 8.52 -37.19 16.49
N TYR A 397 8.61 -37.07 17.81
CA TYR A 397 8.91 -38.21 18.69
C TYR A 397 7.88 -39.34 18.52
N ASP A 398 6.58 -39.03 18.53
CA ASP A 398 5.52 -40.01 18.36
C ASP A 398 5.58 -40.72 17.01
N SER A 399 5.88 -39.98 15.93
CA SER A 399 6.10 -40.55 14.59
C SER A 399 7.27 -41.53 14.57
N ASN A 400 8.42 -41.14 15.14
CA ASN A 400 9.61 -41.98 15.20
C ASN A 400 9.39 -43.23 16.06
N TRP A 401 8.67 -43.08 17.18
CA TRP A 401 8.29 -44.19 18.04
C TRP A 401 7.40 -45.19 17.29
N LYS A 402 6.38 -44.70 16.59
CA LYS A 402 5.49 -45.55 15.78
C LYS A 402 6.26 -46.32 14.71
N GLN A 403 7.14 -45.65 13.97
CA GLN A 403 8.01 -46.29 12.97
C GLN A 403 8.90 -47.37 13.59
N LEU A 404 9.44 -47.15 14.79
CA LEU A 404 10.24 -48.14 15.51
C LEU A 404 9.41 -49.40 15.83
N ILE A 405 8.19 -49.22 16.34
CA ILE A 405 7.28 -50.34 16.64
C ILE A 405 6.87 -51.09 15.37
N ASP A 406 6.62 -50.39 14.26
CA ASP A 406 6.28 -51.01 12.97
C ASP A 406 7.46 -51.84 12.44
N VAL A 407 8.69 -51.34 12.53
CA VAL A 407 9.91 -52.07 12.18
C VAL A 407 10.08 -53.31 13.07
N GLU A 408 9.80 -53.20 14.36
CA GLU A 408 9.83 -54.35 15.27
C GLU A 408 8.80 -55.42 14.92
N ALA A 409 7.59 -55.01 14.54
CA ALA A 409 6.55 -55.93 14.09
C ALA A 409 7.00 -56.66 12.82
N ARG A 410 7.58 -55.95 11.84
CA ARG A 410 8.16 -56.57 10.63
C ARG A 410 9.28 -57.56 10.94
N LEU A 411 10.12 -57.30 11.93
CA LEU A 411 11.17 -58.23 12.37
C LEU A 411 10.64 -59.49 13.07
N LYS A 412 9.39 -59.49 13.53
CA LYS A 412 8.73 -60.66 14.13
C LYS A 412 8.03 -61.54 13.09
N ASP A 413 7.81 -61.05 11.88
CA ASP A 413 7.18 -61.80 10.78
C ASP A 413 8.13 -62.89 10.24
N PRO A 414 7.74 -64.19 10.22
CA PRO A 414 8.51 -65.27 9.62
C PRO A 414 8.94 -65.03 8.17
N SER A 415 8.19 -64.24 7.39
CA SER A 415 8.45 -63.97 5.97
C SER A 415 9.81 -63.29 5.73
N ILE A 416 10.29 -62.52 6.72
CA ILE A 416 11.53 -61.73 6.62
C ILE A 416 12.80 -62.59 6.60
N PHE A 417 12.71 -63.84 7.08
CA PHE A 417 13.84 -64.77 7.12
C PHE A 417 14.13 -65.45 5.78
N SER A 418 13.21 -65.38 4.81
CA SER A 418 13.40 -65.93 3.46
C SER A 418 14.53 -65.22 2.69
N ASN A 419 14.76 -63.94 2.97
CA ASN A 419 15.82 -63.13 2.36
C ASN A 419 16.75 -62.54 3.43
N ARG A 420 17.42 -63.45 4.14
CA ARG A 420 18.25 -63.20 5.33
C ARG A 420 19.39 -62.18 5.11
N GLY A 421 19.92 -62.08 3.89
CA GLY A 421 21.02 -61.17 3.55
C GLY A 421 20.57 -59.77 3.09
N GLY A 422 19.35 -59.65 2.54
CA GLY A 422 18.84 -58.40 1.98
C GLY A 422 17.87 -57.68 2.91
N ILE A 423 16.68 -58.26 3.10
CA ILE A 423 15.55 -57.59 3.78
C ILE A 423 15.82 -57.53 5.28
N LEU A 424 16.19 -58.65 5.91
CA LEU A 424 16.47 -58.71 7.33
C LEU A 424 17.56 -57.71 7.76
N LEU A 425 18.67 -57.66 7.01
CA LEU A 425 19.78 -56.76 7.32
C LEU A 425 19.38 -55.28 7.17
N LYS A 426 18.61 -54.94 6.13
CA LYS A 426 18.09 -53.59 5.93
C LYS A 426 17.14 -53.17 7.06
N THR A 427 16.20 -54.03 7.44
CA THR A 427 15.24 -53.76 8.52
C THR A 427 15.91 -53.67 9.89
N GLU A 428 16.93 -54.48 10.17
CA GLU A 428 17.70 -54.37 11.43
C GLU A 428 18.56 -53.08 11.45
N LYS A 429 19.11 -52.65 10.31
CA LYS A 429 19.81 -51.36 10.18
C LYS A 429 18.85 -50.19 10.36
N GLU A 430 17.65 -50.27 9.77
CA GLU A 430 16.57 -49.31 9.94
C GLU A 430 16.17 -49.17 11.41
N LYS A 431 15.98 -50.30 12.11
CA LYS A 431 15.72 -50.33 13.56
C LYS A 431 16.79 -49.58 14.36
N LYS A 432 18.07 -49.89 14.12
CA LYS A 432 19.19 -49.24 14.82
C LYS A 432 19.23 -47.73 14.57
N ARG A 433 18.87 -47.29 13.37
CA ARG A 433 18.74 -45.86 13.04
C ARG A 433 17.58 -45.24 13.82
N LEU A 434 16.40 -45.86 13.78
CA LEU A 434 15.20 -45.35 14.46
C LEU A 434 15.38 -45.29 15.98
N LEU A 435 16.08 -46.25 16.60
CA LEU A 435 16.39 -46.19 18.03
C LEU A 435 17.16 -44.92 18.40
N LYS A 436 18.22 -44.58 17.65
CA LYS A 436 18.98 -43.35 17.87
C LYS A 436 18.14 -42.10 17.63
N GLU A 437 17.26 -42.16 16.65
CA GLU A 437 16.40 -41.05 16.25
C GLU A 437 15.29 -40.80 17.29
N VAL A 438 14.71 -41.86 17.86
CA VAL A 438 13.81 -41.78 19.01
C VAL A 438 14.51 -41.16 20.20
N GLU A 439 15.71 -41.62 20.58
CA GLU A 439 16.49 -41.03 21.68
C GLU A 439 16.85 -39.56 21.44
N ARG A 440 17.12 -39.16 20.19
CA ARG A 440 17.38 -37.76 19.81
C ARG A 440 16.13 -36.90 19.99
N THR A 441 15.02 -37.35 19.40
CA THR A 441 13.76 -36.59 19.40
C THR A 441 13.07 -36.57 20.75
N GLU A 442 13.31 -37.59 21.59
CA GLU A 442 12.95 -37.60 23.02
C GLU A 442 13.61 -36.43 23.77
N LYS A 443 14.93 -36.25 23.62
CA LYS A 443 15.67 -35.15 24.26
C LYS A 443 15.23 -33.78 23.75
N GLU A 444 14.95 -33.66 22.45
CA GLU A 444 14.46 -32.42 21.84
C GLU A 444 13.08 -32.04 22.39
N ALA A 445 12.16 -33.00 22.52
CA ALA A 445 10.86 -32.78 23.13
C ALA A 445 10.97 -32.42 24.62
N LEU A 446 11.83 -33.09 25.39
CA LEU A 446 12.07 -32.75 26.80
C LEU A 446 12.62 -31.32 26.96
N SER A 447 13.58 -30.92 26.12
CA SER A 447 14.14 -29.57 26.15
C SER A 447 13.10 -28.50 25.77
N ALA A 448 12.24 -28.78 24.78
CA ALA A 448 11.16 -27.87 24.40
C ALA A 448 10.13 -27.72 25.55
N ILE A 449 9.79 -28.81 26.23
CA ILE A 449 8.88 -28.80 27.39
C ILE A 449 9.51 -28.02 28.56
N GLU A 450 10.78 -28.23 28.86
CA GLU A 450 11.48 -27.49 29.92
C GLU A 450 11.41 -25.96 29.68
N GLN A 451 11.63 -25.53 28.43
CA GLN A 451 11.50 -24.11 28.07
C GLN A 451 10.06 -23.60 28.21
N TYR A 452 9.07 -24.44 27.92
CA TYR A 452 7.66 -24.12 28.14
C TYR A 452 7.34 -23.94 29.62
N GLU A 453 7.77 -24.87 30.48
CA GLU A 453 7.49 -24.83 31.92
C GLU A 453 8.17 -23.63 32.57
N LEU A 454 9.38 -23.28 32.13
CA LEU A 454 10.10 -22.10 32.60
C LEU A 454 9.37 -20.80 32.25
N LYS A 455 8.77 -20.70 31.05
CA LYS A 455 8.04 -19.51 30.59
C LYS A 455 6.64 -19.41 31.19
N SER A 456 5.96 -20.54 31.31
CA SER A 456 4.54 -20.60 31.67
C SER A 456 4.31 -20.78 33.17
N SER A 457 5.36 -21.14 33.93
CA SER A 457 5.29 -21.51 35.36
C SER A 457 4.25 -22.60 35.67
N SER A 458 3.91 -23.41 34.67
CA SER A 458 2.90 -24.45 34.71
C SER A 458 3.48 -25.72 34.11
N GLN A 459 3.17 -26.86 34.73
CA GLN A 459 3.66 -28.17 34.31
C GLN A 459 2.96 -28.62 33.03
N PHE A 460 3.71 -29.19 32.08
CA PHE A 460 3.14 -29.72 30.85
C PHE A 460 2.57 -31.13 31.06
N ILE A 461 1.29 -31.31 30.75
CA ILE A 461 0.57 -32.56 30.94
C ILE A 461 -0.01 -33.02 29.59
N LEU A 462 0.13 -34.30 29.29
CA LEU A 462 -0.45 -34.94 28.10
C LEU A 462 -1.92 -35.30 28.31
N SER A 463 -2.63 -35.66 27.23
CA SER A 463 -4.05 -36.01 27.23
C SER A 463 -4.42 -37.17 28.15
N ASN A 464 -3.45 -38.05 28.46
CA ASN A 464 -3.61 -39.16 29.39
C ASN A 464 -3.43 -38.79 30.88
N GLY A 465 -3.24 -37.49 31.18
CA GLY A 465 -3.03 -36.98 32.53
C GLY A 465 -1.61 -37.20 33.08
N LYS A 466 -0.67 -37.67 32.26
CA LYS A 466 0.72 -37.93 32.66
C LYS A 466 1.65 -36.85 32.14
N THR A 467 2.79 -36.71 32.81
CA THR A 467 3.91 -35.93 32.29
C THR A 467 4.54 -36.63 31.07
N PHE A 468 5.23 -35.87 30.22
CA PHE A 468 5.89 -36.45 29.05
C PHE A 468 6.98 -37.47 29.44
N THR A 469 7.70 -37.22 30.54
CA THR A 469 8.72 -38.12 31.09
C THR A 469 8.14 -39.47 31.51
N GLU A 470 7.03 -39.47 32.25
CA GLU A 470 6.32 -40.69 32.65
C GLU A 470 5.81 -41.48 31.44
N HIS A 471 5.26 -40.78 30.45
CA HIS A 471 4.76 -41.40 29.23
C HIS A 471 5.87 -42.08 28.40
N ILE A 472 7.04 -41.45 28.29
CA ILE A 472 8.23 -42.05 27.67
C ILE A 472 8.69 -43.29 28.45
N GLN A 473 8.77 -43.19 29.78
CA GLN A 473 9.22 -44.27 30.63
C GLN A 473 8.30 -45.50 30.51
N ASP A 474 6.98 -45.29 30.51
CA ASP A 474 5.99 -46.34 30.27
C ASP A 474 6.18 -47.01 28.92
N ARG A 475 6.42 -46.23 27.86
CA ARG A 475 6.67 -46.76 26.51
C ARG A 475 7.92 -47.63 26.45
N TRP A 476 9.03 -47.18 27.03
CA TRP A 476 10.28 -47.97 27.10
C TRP A 476 10.14 -49.22 27.98
N ASN A 477 9.42 -49.13 29.10
CA ASN A 477 9.12 -50.28 29.95
C ASN A 477 8.31 -51.33 29.20
N ASN A 478 7.25 -50.92 28.50
CA ASN A 478 6.43 -51.81 27.67
C ASN A 478 7.23 -52.43 26.51
N TYR A 479 8.08 -51.64 25.86
CA TYR A 479 8.99 -52.12 24.82
C TYR A 479 9.94 -53.21 25.36
N LYS A 480 10.47 -53.01 26.57
CA LYS A 480 11.37 -53.95 27.24
C LYS A 480 10.66 -55.26 27.62
N THR A 481 9.46 -55.18 28.20
CA THR A 481 8.68 -56.37 28.59
C THR A 481 8.26 -57.21 27.38
N LEU A 482 7.85 -56.58 26.26
CA LEU A 482 7.55 -57.25 24.98
C LEU A 482 8.77 -57.98 24.41
N LYS A 483 9.95 -57.38 24.52
CA LYS A 483 11.22 -57.98 24.08
C LYS A 483 11.59 -59.20 24.93
N ASP A 484 11.43 -59.12 26.25
CA ASP A 484 11.87 -60.16 27.17
C ASP A 484 10.87 -61.35 27.22
N THR A 485 9.56 -61.13 27.08
CA THR A 485 8.58 -62.21 26.86
C THR A 485 8.77 -62.94 25.52
N SER A 486 9.23 -62.23 24.48
CA SER A 486 9.56 -62.83 23.18
C SER A 486 10.84 -63.69 23.20
N LYS A 487 11.76 -63.43 24.14
CA LYS A 487 12.95 -64.26 24.39
C LYS A 487 12.62 -65.46 25.27
N SER A 488 11.83 -65.26 26.32
CA SER A 488 11.43 -66.34 27.24
C SER A 488 10.67 -67.46 26.50
N ARG A 489 9.75 -67.10 25.59
CA ARG A 489 9.05 -68.10 24.73
C ARG A 489 9.98 -68.88 23.77
N ARG A 490 11.12 -68.32 23.38
CA ARG A 490 12.13 -69.02 22.55
C ARG A 490 13.02 -69.97 23.35
N SER A 491 13.09 -69.81 24.68
CA SER A 491 13.91 -70.65 25.57
C SER A 491 13.20 -71.92 26.06
N ILE A 492 11.89 -72.08 25.81
CA ILE A 492 11.07 -73.21 26.29
C ILE A 492 10.92 -74.27 25.18
N ILE A 493 12.00 -74.56 24.45
CA ILE A 493 12.10 -75.81 23.69
C ILE A 493 12.98 -76.74 24.54
N PRO A 494 12.44 -77.78 25.19
CA PRO A 494 13.23 -78.69 25.99
C PRO A 494 14.15 -79.51 25.08
N ASN A 495 15.46 -79.38 25.31
CA ASN A 495 16.47 -80.21 24.68
C ASN A 495 16.46 -81.58 25.37
N SER A 496 15.76 -82.56 24.81
CA SER A 496 15.73 -83.95 25.28
C SER A 496 16.24 -84.89 24.19
N ASN A 497 17.50 -85.32 24.30
CA ASN A 497 17.89 -86.74 24.42
C ASN A 497 19.38 -86.97 24.09
N ASN A 498 20.08 -87.53 25.07
CA ASN A 498 21.34 -88.25 24.92
C ASN A 498 21.07 -89.76 24.70
N ASN A 499 21.90 -90.37 23.84
CA ASN A 499 22.37 -91.77 23.79
C ASN A 499 21.41 -92.95 23.56
N THR A 500 21.64 -93.71 22.47
CA THR A 500 21.92 -95.17 22.51
C THR A 500 22.71 -95.66 21.27
N ASN A 501 23.70 -96.51 21.55
CA ASN A 501 24.55 -97.44 20.78
C ASN A 501 24.30 -97.75 19.27
N SER A 502 25.37 -97.58 18.46
CA SER A 502 26.04 -98.46 17.45
C SER A 502 25.29 -99.66 16.79
N PRO A 503 25.62 -100.07 15.52
CA PRO A 503 27.02 -100.26 15.06
C PRO A 503 27.41 -99.88 13.61
N VAL A 504 28.71 -99.52 13.48
CA VAL A 504 29.75 -99.95 12.52
C VAL A 504 29.35 -100.28 11.06
N ILE A 505 29.88 -99.51 10.09
CA ILE A 505 30.68 -100.01 8.94
C ILE A 505 31.77 -98.98 8.56
N ASN A 506 32.99 -99.48 8.40
CA ASN A 506 34.25 -98.80 8.04
C ASN A 506 34.32 -98.37 6.56
N ASN A 507 35.02 -97.27 6.26
CA ASN A 507 36.29 -97.27 5.51
C ASN A 507 36.76 -95.82 5.26
N THR A 508 37.82 -95.38 5.94
CA THR A 508 39.21 -95.22 5.44
C THR A 508 39.44 -94.19 4.32
N SER A 509 40.17 -93.15 4.72
CA SER A 509 41.39 -92.64 4.06
C SER A 509 41.36 -91.26 3.40
N SER A 510 42.34 -90.48 3.88
CA SER A 510 43.15 -89.45 3.20
C SER A 510 42.73 -87.98 3.24
N ASN A 511 43.35 -87.30 4.20
CA ASN A 511 43.91 -85.95 4.06
C ASN A 511 44.48 -85.69 2.65
N THR A 512 44.33 -84.46 2.15
CA THR A 512 45.43 -83.67 1.57
C THR A 512 44.98 -82.22 1.31
N THR A 513 45.56 -81.34 2.13
CA THR A 513 46.06 -79.98 1.87
C THR A 513 45.42 -79.08 0.81
N ARG A 514 45.10 -77.87 1.29
CA ARG A 514 45.23 -76.55 0.65
C ARG A 514 46.34 -76.49 -0.42
N PRO A 515 46.20 -75.58 -1.40
CA PRO A 515 47.19 -74.51 -1.40
C PRO A 515 46.59 -73.11 -1.53
N THR A 516 47.37 -72.22 -0.92
CA THR A 516 47.35 -70.77 -0.93
C THR A 516 48.01 -70.25 -2.20
N SER A 517 47.84 -68.95 -2.47
CA SER A 517 48.62 -68.08 -3.38
C SER A 517 47.95 -67.86 -4.74
N ALA A 518 47.86 -66.67 -5.32
CA ALA A 518 48.15 -65.29 -4.90
C ALA A 518 47.54 -64.38 -5.97
N ASN A 519 47.34 -63.12 -5.57
CA ASN A 519 47.20 -61.91 -6.38
C ASN A 519 47.67 -62.00 -7.85
N LEU A 520 46.87 -61.42 -8.75
CA LEU A 520 47.41 -60.40 -9.67
C LEU A 520 46.32 -59.40 -10.06
N MET A 521 46.71 -58.12 -10.01
CA MET A 521 45.96 -56.95 -10.47
C MET A 521 45.66 -57.00 -11.97
N GLY A 522 44.58 -56.34 -12.39
CA GLY A 522 44.34 -55.96 -13.77
C GLY A 522 43.01 -55.24 -13.92
N SER A 523 43.08 -53.95 -14.23
CA SER A 523 42.00 -52.95 -14.21
C SER A 523 41.17 -52.94 -15.53
N PRO A 524 40.39 -51.90 -15.89
CA PRO A 524 38.95 -51.93 -16.16
C PRO A 524 38.62 -51.76 -17.67
N VAL A 525 37.42 -51.22 -17.98
CA VAL A 525 36.84 -50.72 -19.28
C VAL A 525 35.61 -51.57 -19.67
N ALA A 526 34.37 -51.10 -19.47
CA ALA A 526 33.57 -50.07 -20.17
C ALA A 526 32.85 -50.57 -21.43
N HIS A 527 31.69 -49.94 -21.68
CA HIS A 527 30.68 -50.15 -22.73
C HIS A 527 29.67 -51.27 -22.43
N THR A 528 28.35 -51.05 -22.51
CA THR A 528 27.53 -50.01 -23.18
C THR A 528 26.30 -49.67 -22.36
#